data_AF-A0A1F4E3D0-F1
#
_entry.id   AF-A0A1F4E3D0-F1
#
_cell.length_a   1.000
_cell.length_b   1.000
_cell.length_c   1.000
_cell.angle_alpha   90.00
_cell.angle_beta   90.00
_cell.angle_gamma   90.00
#
_symmetry.space_group_name_H-M   'P 1'
#
loop_
_entity.id
_entity.type
_entity.pdbx_description
1 polymer ?
#
loop_
_entity_poly.entity_id
_entity_poly.type
_entity_poly.pdbx_seq_one_letter_code
_entity_poly.pdbx_strand_id
1 'polypeptide(L)' 'MAKSVLMVAKTMYVDLGRLKAFKGSQNYPVPPGVDLSKYGSVVIWCERFGVLISPAGLKPT' A
#
# COMPACT_ATOMS: atom_id res chain seq x y z
N MET A 1 14.07 -3.22 0.34
CA MET A 1 13.16 -4.10 -0.42
C MET A 1 11.87 -3.32 -0.67
N ALA A 2 11.14 -3.62 -1.74
CA ALA A 2 9.87 -2.95 -2.05
C ALA A 2 8.69 -3.66 -1.38
N LYS A 3 7.76 -2.89 -0.82
CA LYS A 3 6.56 -3.33 -0.11
C LYS A 3 5.33 -2.62 -0.64
N SER A 4 4.17 -3.27 -0.53
CA SER A 4 2.86 -2.67 -0.79
C SER A 4 2.27 -2.19 0.54
N VAL A 5 1.78 -0.95 0.57
CA VAL A 5 1.41 -0.27 1.82
C VAL A 5 0.17 0.60 1.58
N LEU A 6 -0.82 0.58 2.48
CA LEU A 6 -1.93 1.54 2.51
C LEU A 6 -1.50 2.80 3.26
N MET A 7 -1.80 4.00 2.74
CA MET A 7 -1.32 5.26 3.32
C MET A 7 -2.47 6.26 3.53
N VAL A 8 -2.51 6.91 4.69
CA VAL A 8 -3.38 8.07 4.98
C VAL A 8 -2.55 9.36 5.05
N ALA A 9 -3.18 10.52 4.83
CA ALA A 9 -2.54 11.84 4.82
C ALA A 9 -1.81 12.22 6.12
N LYS A 10 -1.91 11.42 7.19
CA LYS A 10 -1.30 11.66 8.50
C LYS A 10 -0.61 10.38 8.99
N THR A 11 0.71 10.27 8.79
CA THR A 11 1.73 9.33 9.36
C THR A 11 1.33 7.87 9.71
N MET A 12 0.19 7.38 9.24
CA MET A 12 -0.33 6.05 9.51
C MET A 12 -0.37 5.28 8.21
N TYR A 13 0.16 4.06 8.28
CA TYR A 13 0.19 3.16 7.14
C TYR A 13 -0.02 1.72 7.58
N VAL A 14 -0.54 0.89 6.68
CA VAL A 14 -0.69 -0.55 6.89
C VAL A 14 0.18 -1.28 5.88
N ASP A 15 1.14 -2.05 6.36
CA ASP A 15 1.97 -2.92 5.53
C ASP A 15 1.12 -4.11 5.03
N LEU A 16 0.95 -4.22 3.72
CA LEU A 16 0.23 -5.33 3.07
C LEU A 16 1.19 -6.47 2.69
N GLY A 17 2.50 -6.26 2.82
CA GLY A 17 3.54 -7.23 2.54
C GLY A 17 4.51 -6.81 1.43
N ARG A 18 5.44 -7.71 1.11
CA ARG A 18 6.44 -7.48 0.07
C ARG A 18 5.82 -7.47 -1.31
N LEU A 19 6.36 -6.61 -2.18
CA LEU A 19 6.00 -6.57 -3.59
C LEU A 19 6.27 -7.94 -4.24
N LYS A 20 5.24 -8.58 -4.79
CA LYS A 20 5.35 -9.91 -5.42
C LYS A 20 5.95 -9.82 -6.83
N ALA A 21 5.51 -8.84 -7.62
CA ALA A 21 6.00 -8.59 -8.97
C ALA A 21 5.81 -7.12 -9.38
N PHE A 22 6.61 -6.65 -10.35
CA PHE A 22 6.48 -5.29 -10.92
C PHE A 22 5.42 -5.19 -12.03
N LYS A 23 4.93 -6.31 -12.53
CA LYS A 23 3.96 -6.39 -13.63
C LYS A 23 2.81 -7.33 -13.26
N GLY A 24 1.63 -7.04 -13.78
CA GLY A 24 0.42 -7.83 -13.57
C GLY A 24 -0.35 -7.46 -12.30
N SER A 25 -1.41 -8.22 -12.04
CA SER A 25 -2.31 -7.99 -10.90
C SER A 25 -1.67 -8.46 -9.59
N GLN A 26 -1.81 -7.64 -8.55
CA GLN A 26 -1.31 -7.96 -7.22
C GLN A 26 -2.42 -7.94 -6.19
N ASN A 27 -2.67 -9.10 -5.60
CA ASN A 27 -3.66 -9.27 -4.54
C ASN A 27 -2.95 -9.47 -3.21
N TYR A 28 -3.34 -8.66 -2.22
CA TYR A 28 -2.85 -8.73 -0.85
C TYR A 28 -4.02 -8.88 0.12
N PRO A 29 -3.90 -9.75 1.13
CA PRO A 29 -4.90 -9.82 2.18
C PRO A 29 -4.90 -8.51 2.97
N VAL A 30 -6.08 -7.95 3.18
CA VAL A 30 -6.27 -6.79 4.05
C VAL A 30 -6.46 -7.30 5.48
N PRO A 31 -5.69 -6.81 6.47
CA PRO A 31 -5.86 -7.23 7.86
C PRO A 31 -7.27 -6.94 8.38
N PRO A 32 -7.83 -7.79 9.26
CA PRO A 32 -9.13 -7.55 9.86
C PRO A 32 -9.15 -6.24 10.65
N GLY A 33 -10.23 -5.46 10.53
CA GLY A 33 -10.39 -4.17 11.20
C GLY A 33 -9.79 -2.97 10.45
N VAL A 34 -9.16 -3.18 9.29
CA VAL A 34 -8.71 -2.08 8.41
C VAL A 34 -9.90 -1.57 7.61
N ASP A 35 -10.34 -0.35 7.92
CA ASP A 35 -11.34 0.38 7.13
C ASP A 35 -10.65 1.12 5.97
N LEU A 36 -10.82 0.60 4.75
CA LEU A 36 -10.22 1.16 3.53
C LEU A 36 -10.71 2.58 3.22
N SER A 37 -11.88 2.98 3.71
CA SER A 37 -12.45 4.32 3.51
C SER A 37 -11.63 5.42 4.18
N LYS A 38 -10.80 5.04 5.17
CA LYS A 38 -9.89 5.94 5.87
C LYS A 38 -8.57 6.16 5.11
N TYR A 39 -8.34 5.43 4.01
CA TYR A 39 -7.13 5.51 3.22
C TYR A 39 -7.45 6.07 1.82
N GLY A 40 -6.65 7.02 1.36
CA GLY A 40 -6.83 7.62 0.03
C GLY A 40 -6.06 6.87 -1.07
N SER A 41 -5.02 6.13 -0.71
CA SER A 41 -4.12 5.51 -1.68
C SER A 41 -3.42 4.27 -1.13
N VAL A 42 -3.07 3.38 -2.05
CA VAL A 42 -2.08 2.32 -1.84
C VAL A 42 -0.79 2.73 -2.54
N VAL A 43 0.36 2.48 -1.92
CA VAL A 43 1.67 2.85 -2.45
C VAL A 43 2.61 1.65 -2.45
N ILE A 44 3.52 1.62 -3.42
CA ILE A 44 4.72 0.79 -3.37
C ILE A 44 5.82 1.62 -2.73
N TRP A 45 6.32 1.16 -1.58
CA TRP A 45 7.35 1.82 -0.79
C TRP A 45 8.63 1.01 -0.80
N CYS A 46 9.78 1.66 -1.00
CA CYS A 46 11.08 1.04 -0.80
C CYS A 46 11.57 1.27 0.63
N GLU A 47 11.37 0.28 1.49
CA GLU A 47 11.75 0.34 2.90
C GLU A 47 13.24 0.59 3.13
N ARG A 48 14.10 0.13 2.20
CA ARG A 48 15.56 0.26 2.35
C ARG A 48 16.05 1.70 2.21
N PHE A 49 15.42 2.45 1.31
CA PHE A 49 15.84 3.80 0.96
C PHE A 49 14.87 4.86 1.47
N GLY A 50 13.73 4.45 2.04
CA GLY A 50 12.70 5.37 2.50
C GLY A 50 12.09 6.20 1.37
N VAL A 51 11.86 5.59 0.20
CA VAL A 51 11.34 6.29 -0.98
C VAL A 51 10.04 5.69 -1.50
N LEU A 52 9.15 6.56 -1.99
CA LEU A 52 7.92 6.18 -2.68
C LEU A 52 8.24 5.83 -4.13
N ILE A 53 7.84 4.64 -4.57
CA ILE A 53 8.05 4.16 -5.94
C ILE A 53 6.84 4.49 -6.81
N SER A 54 5.64 4.13 -6.36
CA SER A 54 4.41 4.33 -7.15
C SER A 54 3.19 4.41 -6.24
N PRO A 55 2.37 5.46 -6.35
CA PRO A 55 1.06 5.52 -5.71
C PRO A 55 -0.05 5.03 -6.65
N ALA A 56 -1.15 4.55 -6.07
CA ALA A 56 -2.40 4.28 -6.77
C ALA A 56 -3.56 4.69 -5.87
N GLY A 57 -4.49 5.47 -6.43
CA GLY A 57 -5.70 5.90 -5.73
C GLY A 57 -6.60 4.69 -5.44
N LEU A 58 -7.10 4.60 -4.21
CA LEU A 58 -8.13 3.62 -3.89
C LEU A 58 -9.47 4.12 -4.45
N LYS A 59 -10.16 3.25 -5.18
CA LYS A 59 -11.53 3.51 -5.59
C LYS A 59 -12.46 3.00 -4.49
N PRO A 60 -13.43 3.79 -4.01
CA PRO A 60 -14.52 3.26 -3.22
C PRO A 60 -15.26 2.22 -4.07
N THR A 61 -15.49 1.04 -3.49
CA THR A 61 -16.38 0.01 -4.06
C THR A 61 -17.82 0.34 -3.72
#